data_AF-A0A7R9UYU1-F1
#
_entry.id   AF-A0A7R9UYU1-F1
#
_cell.length_a   1.000
_cell.length_b   1.000
_cell.length_c   1.000
_cell.angle_alpha   90.00
_cell.angle_beta   90.00
_cell.angle_gamma   90.00
#
_symmetry.space_group_name_H-M   'P 1'
#
loop_
_entity.id
_entity.type
_entity.pdbx_description
1 polymer ?
#
loop_
_entity_poly.entity_id
_entity_poly.type
_entity_poly.pdbx_seq_one_letter_code
_entity_poly.pdbx_strand_id
1 'polypeptide(L)'
;VAARPAGAAVRARAALDLSDIRRFLMRPAPEGSLVQCHISRSKAGFLSSYPKYTMFLKQPGTADLPLLAARKRGQSKSSNYLISLDADDMQRASGAYFGKLRSNFIGTEIVLY
;
A
#
# COMPACT_ATOMS: atom_id res chain seq x y z
N VAL A 1 4.11 29.30 -16.39
CA VAL A 1 3.96 28.19 -15.43
C VAL A 1 2.80 28.52 -14.50
N ALA A 2 1.59 28.02 -14.80
CA ALA A 2 0.43 28.31 -13.98
C ALA A 2 0.50 27.50 -12.68
N ALA A 3 0.60 28.18 -11.54
CA ALA A 3 0.49 27.57 -10.23
C ALA A 3 -0.90 26.94 -10.08
N ARG A 4 -0.95 25.65 -9.73
CA ARG A 4 -2.23 24.94 -9.47
C ARG A 4 -2.92 25.63 -8.29
N PRO A 5 -4.22 25.95 -8.38
CA PRO A 5 -4.93 26.57 -7.28
C PRO A 5 -4.98 25.59 -6.10
N ALA A 6 -4.39 26.00 -4.98
CA ALA A 6 -4.37 25.27 -3.72
C ALA A 6 -5.78 24.89 -3.21
N GLY A 7 -6.84 25.53 -3.72
CA GLY A 7 -8.24 25.27 -3.37
C GLY A 7 -8.81 23.93 -3.86
N ALA A 8 -8.25 23.31 -4.91
CA ALA A 8 -8.75 22.02 -5.41
C ALA A 8 -8.38 20.85 -4.49
N ALA A 9 -7.16 20.86 -3.94
CA ALA A 9 -6.71 19.86 -2.96
C ALA A 9 -7.44 19.97 -1.62
N VAL A 10 -7.95 21.16 -1.28
CA VAL A 10 -8.74 21.41 -0.07
C VAL A 10 -10.18 20.92 -0.23
N ARG A 11 -10.78 21.07 -1.43
CA ARG A 11 -12.16 20.59 -1.72
C ARG A 11 -12.27 19.06 -1.87
N ALA A 12 -11.20 18.40 -2.33
CA ALA A 12 -11.13 16.97 -2.58
C ALA A 12 -11.10 16.07 -1.34
N ARG A 13 -10.91 16.66 -0.15
CA ARG A 13 -10.77 15.96 1.15
C ARG A 13 -12.07 15.85 1.93
N ALA A 14 -13.22 15.80 1.25
CA ALA A 14 -14.43 15.30 1.91
C ALA A 14 -14.04 13.96 2.57
N ALA A 15 -14.14 13.93 3.90
CA ALA A 15 -13.40 13.02 4.78
C ALA A 15 -13.37 11.59 4.22
N LEU A 16 -12.19 11.14 3.78
CA LEU A 16 -12.01 9.75 3.41
C LEU A 16 -12.43 8.92 4.64
N ASP A 17 -13.41 8.04 4.48
CA ASP A 17 -13.85 7.16 5.55
C ASP A 17 -12.78 6.07 5.75
N LEU A 18 -11.99 6.25 6.80
CA LEU A 18 -10.90 5.35 7.21
C LEU A 18 -11.28 4.46 8.39
N SER A 19 -12.57 4.45 8.79
CA SER A 19 -13.05 3.60 9.89
C SER A 19 -12.87 2.11 9.60
N ASP A 20 -13.00 1.73 8.33
CA ASP A 20 -12.69 0.40 7.79
C ASP A 20 -11.69 0.54 6.64
N ILE A 21 -10.40 0.38 6.99
CA ILE A 21 -9.28 0.47 6.04
C ILE A 21 -9.43 -0.55 4.91
N ARG A 22 -9.91 -1.76 5.22
CA ARG A 22 -10.06 -2.82 4.21
C ARG A 22 -11.09 -2.41 3.16
N ARG A 23 -12.22 -1.88 3.60
CA ARG A 23 -13.28 -1.37 2.71
C ARG A 23 -12.82 -0.15 1.92
N PHE A 24 -12.05 0.75 2.54
CA PHE A 24 -11.44 1.89 1.85
C PHE A 24 -10.53 1.46 0.69
N LEU A 25 -9.64 0.49 0.91
CA LEU A 25 -8.67 0.03 -0.10
C LEU A 25 -9.30 -0.70 -1.30
N MET A 26 -10.49 -1.28 -1.13
CA MET A 26 -11.22 -1.97 -2.20
C MET A 26 -12.15 -1.05 -3.00
N ARG A 27 -12.35 0.19 -2.54
CA ARG A 27 -13.20 1.16 -3.22
C ARG A 27 -12.37 2.00 -4.20
N PRO A 28 -12.92 2.34 -5.37
CA PRO A 28 -12.29 3.35 -6.22
C PRO A 28 -12.19 4.68 -5.46
N ALA A 29 -11.19 5.48 -5.82
CA ALA A 29 -11.09 6.83 -5.30
C ALA A 29 -12.38 7.62 -5.65
N PRO A 30 -12.99 8.34 -4.69
CA PRO A 30 -14.15 9.17 -4.97
C PRO A 30 -13.88 10.16 -6.10
N GLU A 31 -14.89 10.42 -6.93
CA GLU A 31 -14.75 11.37 -8.05
C GLU A 31 -14.34 12.77 -7.56
N GLY A 32 -13.42 13.40 -8.27
CA GLY A 32 -12.89 14.71 -7.90
C GLY A 32 -12.01 14.72 -6.64
N SER A 33 -11.74 13.56 -6.03
CA SER A 33 -10.82 13.44 -4.89
C SER A 33 -9.41 13.03 -5.32
N LEU A 34 -8.41 13.30 -4.47
CA LEU A 34 -7.04 12.85 -4.66
C LEU A 34 -6.56 12.13 -3.40
N VAL A 35 -6.24 10.84 -3.55
CA VAL A 35 -5.64 10.03 -2.49
C VAL A 35 -4.13 10.06 -2.66
N GLN A 36 -3.44 10.80 -1.79
CA GLN A 36 -1.99 10.91 -1.83
C GLN A 36 -1.35 9.88 -0.90
N CYS A 37 -0.52 9.01 -1.46
CA CYS A 37 0.21 7.99 -0.70
C CYS A 37 1.73 8.16 -0.86
N HIS A 38 2.49 7.58 0.06
CA HIS A 38 3.92 7.39 -0.08
C HIS A 38 4.31 5.94 0.23
N ILE A 39 5.30 5.41 -0.47
CA ILE A 39 5.81 4.05 -0.24
C ILE A 39 7.21 4.15 0.32
N SER A 40 7.43 3.55 1.48
CA SER A 40 8.75 3.40 2.09
C SER A 40 9.25 1.97 1.90
N ARG A 41 10.54 1.82 1.62
CA ARG A 41 11.22 0.52 1.51
C ARG A 41 12.17 0.36 2.69
N SER A 42 11.90 -0.60 3.56
CA SER A 42 12.81 -0.96 4.66
C SER A 42 13.54 -2.28 4.35
N LYS A 43 14.85 -2.27 4.56
CA LYS A 43 15.70 -3.47 4.53
C LYS A 43 15.96 -3.87 5.97
N ALA A 44 15.53 -5.06 6.36
CA ALA A 44 15.82 -5.58 7.69
C ALA A 44 17.24 -6.20 7.73
N GLY A 45 18.24 -5.43 8.13
CA GLY A 45 19.61 -5.93 8.30
C GLY A 45 20.46 -6.05 7.02
N PHE A 46 21.73 -6.43 7.21
CA PHE A 46 22.81 -6.37 6.20
C PHE A 46 22.62 -7.35 5.01
N LEU A 47 21.81 -8.39 5.17
CA LEU A 47 21.62 -9.49 4.20
C LEU A 47 20.16 -9.74 3.80
N SER A 48 19.22 -8.84 4.08
CA SER A 48 17.80 -9.11 3.77
C SER A 48 17.51 -9.11 2.27
N SER A 49 17.35 -10.32 1.74
CA SER A 49 17.04 -10.63 0.35
C SER A 49 15.61 -10.26 -0.07
N TYR A 50 14.77 -9.81 0.87
CA TYR A 50 13.37 -9.46 0.61
C TYR A 50 12.94 -8.24 1.45
N PRO A 51 13.13 -7.01 0.91
CA PRO A 51 12.74 -5.78 1.62
C PRO A 51 11.24 -5.77 1.91
N LYS A 52 10.87 -5.09 3.01
CA LYS A 52 9.48 -4.77 3.35
C LYS A 52 9.14 -3.41 2.72
N TYR A 53 7.99 -3.35 2.06
CA TYR A 53 7.44 -2.13 1.51
C TYR A 53 6.23 -1.76 2.36
N THR A 54 6.15 -0.51 2.81
CA THR A 54 4.98 -0.01 3.54
C THR A 54 4.43 1.20 2.79
N MET A 55 3.14 1.16 2.47
CA MET A 55 2.40 2.27 1.88
C MET A 55 1.66 3.02 2.97
N PHE A 56 1.80 4.34 2.96
CA PHE A 56 1.13 5.21 3.92
C PHE A 56 0.29 6.26 3.19
N LEU A 57 -0.82 6.67 3.81
CA LEU A 57 -1.64 7.79 3.40
C LEU A 57 -1.06 9.09 3.95
N LYS A 58 -0.84 10.08 3.08
CA LYS A 58 -0.36 11.41 3.49
C LYS A 58 -1.45 12.17 4.23
N GLN A 59 -1.20 12.48 5.50
CA GLN A 59 -2.14 13.26 6.32
C GLN A 59 -1.65 14.71 6.50
N PRO A 60 -2.53 15.73 6.40
CA PRO A 60 -2.17 17.12 6.69
C PRO A 60 -1.86 17.32 8.15
N GLY A 61 -0.72 17.92 8.46
CA GLY A 61 -0.40 18.36 9.82
C GLY A 61 -0.30 17.23 10.86
N THR A 62 -0.26 15.98 10.42
CA THR A 62 -0.25 14.77 11.25
C THR A 62 0.68 13.73 10.63
N ALA A 63 1.02 12.70 11.39
CA ALA A 63 1.84 11.60 10.89
C ALA A 63 1.09 10.83 9.81
N ASP A 64 1.83 10.32 8.83
CA ASP A 64 1.23 9.54 7.75
C ASP A 64 0.67 8.21 8.27
N LEU A 65 -0.54 7.84 7.84
CA LEU A 65 -1.22 6.64 8.31
C LEU A 65 -0.77 5.42 7.51
N PRO A 66 -0.25 4.35 8.14
CA PRO A 66 0.05 3.11 7.42
C PRO A 66 -1.22 2.46 6.87
N LEU A 67 -1.20 2.08 5.60
CA LEU A 67 -2.34 1.44 4.92
C LEU A 67 -2.06 -0.03 4.60
N LEU A 68 -0.89 -0.29 4.00
CA LEU A 68 -0.53 -1.62 3.52
C LEU A 68 0.95 -1.89 3.75
N ALA A 69 1.26 -3.15 4.03
CA ALA A 69 2.62 -3.67 4.02
C ALA A 69 2.74 -4.84 3.04
N ALA A 70 3.85 -4.92 2.34
CA ALA A 70 4.13 -5.98 1.39
C ALA A 70 5.56 -6.50 1.57
N ARG A 71 5.72 -7.82 1.49
CA ARG A 71 7.03 -8.47 1.54
C ARG A 71 7.06 -9.64 0.58
N LYS A 72 8.15 -9.74 -0.18
CA LYS A 72 8.40 -10.91 -1.02
C LYS A 72 8.61 -12.12 -0.11
N ARG A 73 7.94 -13.22 -0.43
CA ARG A 73 8.13 -14.49 0.24
C ARG A 73 9.32 -15.22 -0.36
N GLY A 74 10.17 -15.76 0.50
CA GLY A 74 11.20 -16.72 0.10
C GLY A 74 10.60 -18.02 -0.42
N GLN A 75 11.44 -18.87 -1.00
CA GLN A 75 11.06 -20.20 -1.50
C GLN A 75 10.03 -20.20 -2.62
N SER A 76 9.96 -19.13 -3.43
CA SER A 76 9.12 -19.08 -4.62
C SER A 76 9.96 -18.95 -5.88
N LYS A 77 9.67 -19.79 -6.89
CA LYS A 77 10.29 -19.74 -8.22
C LYS A 77 9.93 -18.47 -9.00
N SER A 78 8.92 -17.74 -8.55
CA SER A 78 8.42 -16.48 -9.13
C SER A 78 8.41 -15.38 -8.07
N SER A 79 8.19 -14.13 -8.47
CA SER A 79 7.96 -13.05 -7.53
C SER A 79 6.58 -13.20 -6.88
N ASN A 80 6.58 -13.48 -5.57
CA ASN A 80 5.39 -13.74 -4.79
C ASN A 80 5.42 -12.86 -3.54
N TYR A 81 4.48 -11.94 -3.42
CA TYR A 81 4.38 -11.02 -2.28
C TYR A 81 3.11 -11.30 -1.51
N LEU A 82 3.25 -11.31 -0.18
CA LEU A 82 2.11 -11.19 0.72
C LEU A 82 1.86 -9.70 0.95
N ILE A 83 0.59 -9.30 0.88
CA ILE A 83 0.12 -7.95 1.16
C ILE A 83 -0.75 -8.02 2.42
N SER A 84 -0.45 -7.19 3.42
CA SER A 84 -1.10 -7.15 4.73
C SER A 84 -1.55 -5.73 5.06
N LEU A 85 -2.59 -5.61 5.89
CA LEU A 85 -3.03 -4.36 6.52
C LEU A 85 -2.12 -3.94 7.67
N ASP A 86 -1.34 -4.88 8.22
CA ASP A 86 -0.42 -4.64 9.33
C ASP A 86 1.02 -4.90 8.88
N ALA A 87 1.92 -3.99 9.22
CA ALA A 87 3.34 -4.09 8.87
C ALA A 87 4.09 -5.15 9.69
N ASP A 88 3.57 -5.51 10.86
CA ASP A 88 4.21 -6.46 11.78
C ASP A 88 3.58 -7.86 11.69
N ASP A 89 2.37 -7.96 11.13
CA ASP A 89 1.73 -9.23 10.81
C ASP A 89 1.77 -9.55 9.31
N MET A 90 2.69 -10.42 8.93
CA MET A 90 2.90 -10.87 7.54
C MET A 90 2.55 -12.35 7.34
N GLN A 91 1.51 -12.85 8.02
CA GLN A 91 1.06 -14.24 7.91
C GLN A 91 -0.17 -14.37 7.00
N ARG A 92 -0.26 -15.49 6.25
CA ARG A 92 -1.42 -15.73 5.36
C ARG A 92 -2.70 -16.03 6.15
N ALA A 93 -2.58 -16.68 7.31
CA ALA A 93 -3.71 -17.06 8.13
C ALA A 93 -4.23 -15.91 9.01
N SER A 94 -3.56 -14.76 9.00
CA SER A 94 -3.96 -13.60 9.79
C SER A 94 -5.18 -12.90 9.21
N GLY A 95 -6.00 -12.31 10.08
CA GLY A 95 -7.05 -11.36 9.70
C GLY A 95 -6.51 -10.10 9.01
N ALA A 96 -5.23 -9.77 9.21
CA ALA A 96 -4.55 -8.67 8.53
C ALA A 96 -4.20 -9.00 7.07
N TYR A 97 -4.30 -10.27 6.64
CA TYR A 97 -4.06 -10.65 5.25
C TYR A 97 -5.02 -9.91 4.32
N PHE A 98 -4.45 -9.09 3.44
CA PHE A 98 -5.20 -8.30 2.47
C PHE A 98 -5.22 -8.98 1.10
N GLY A 99 -4.08 -9.53 0.66
CA GLY A 99 -3.98 -10.12 -0.66
C GLY A 99 -2.59 -10.63 -1.02
N LYS A 100 -2.43 -10.98 -2.28
CA LYS A 100 -1.21 -11.57 -2.82
C LYS A 100 -0.91 -11.01 -4.21
N LEU A 101 0.36 -10.71 -4.46
CA LEU A 101 0.88 -10.49 -5.80
C LEU A 101 1.65 -11.73 -6.24
N ARG A 102 1.43 -12.19 -7.48
CA ARG A 102 2.20 -13.27 -8.09
C ARG A 102 2.59 -12.90 -9.51
N SER A 103 3.87 -13.09 -9.83
CA SER A 103 4.35 -12.99 -11.21
C SER A 103 4.33 -14.34 -11.92
N ASN A 104 4.40 -14.30 -13.26
CA ASN A 104 4.84 -15.45 -14.04
C ASN A 104 6.34 -15.76 -13.79
N PHE A 105 6.85 -16.82 -14.42
CA PHE A 105 8.24 -17.27 -14.24
C PHE A 105 9.28 -16.21 -14.66
N ILE A 106 9.00 -15.47 -15.74
CA ILE A 106 9.91 -14.46 -16.29
C ILE A 106 9.83 -13.14 -15.49
N GLY A 107 8.68 -12.83 -14.89
CA GLY A 107 8.44 -11.60 -14.14
C GLY A 107 7.80 -10.48 -14.96
N THR A 108 7.32 -10.76 -16.16
CA THR A 108 6.69 -9.78 -17.08
C THR A 108 5.19 -9.61 -16.86
N GLU A 109 4.53 -10.66 -16.38
CA GLU A 109 3.11 -10.62 -16.06
C GLU A 109 2.93 -10.73 -14.55
N ILE A 110 2.06 -9.87 -14.02
CA ILE A 110 1.83 -9.73 -12.59
C ILE A 110 0.32 -9.75 -12.35
N VAL A 111 -0.12 -10.62 -11.45
CA VAL A 111 -1.52 -10.73 -11.05
C VAL A 111 -1.63 -10.43 -9.55
N LEU A 112 -2.58 -9.56 -9.22
CA LEU A 112 -3.02 -9.29 -7.86
C LEU A 112 -4.27 -10.15 -7.55
N TYR A 113 -4.26 -10.76 -6.36
CA TYR A 113 -5.31 -11.62 -5.81
C TYR A 113 -5.76 -11.10 -4.46
#